data_AF-A0A563VNS5-F1
#
_entry.id   AF-A0A563VNS5-F1
#
_cell.length_a   1.000
_cell.length_b   1.000
_cell.length_c   1.000
_cell.angle_alpha   90.00
_cell.angle_beta   90.00
_cell.angle_gamma   90.00
#
_symmetry.space_group_name_H-M   'P 1'
#
loop_
_entity.id
_entity.type
_entity.pdbx_description
1 polymer ?
#
loop_
_entity_poly.entity_id
_entity_poly.type
_entity_poly.pdbx_seq_one_letter_code
_entity_poly.pdbx_strand_id
1 'polypeptide(L)'
;MHEELLGDKLSALAIYKGSIKTFFQAIAYQLNCPTHDDNDKALTVDALKEEILVNSGENTVLILPEAKRLTTSIRYWLEDMMSAGVSVVCFAVANPGKDIFLEMLEIELDLPSDRAIREVMEAEAQRQGLQIDKSRLAELQPLAGRNPMLARKIIKNEKLGLKQDKPEHTQYVVIMPILIALLMSFGIIRFIGMGTGNKSLYIFGGVTLVAGMTLKQLGSVRGARKRLGQ
;
A
#
# COMPACT_ATOMS: atom_id res chain seq x y z
N MET A 1 16.61 -17.38 -5.58
CA MET A 1 15.64 -16.36 -6.07
C MET A 1 16.09 -14.92 -5.91
N HIS A 2 16.52 -14.40 -4.74
CA HIS A 2 17.11 -13.03 -4.70
C HIS A 2 18.52 -12.97 -5.30
N GLU A 3 19.33 -14.03 -5.16
CA GLU A 3 20.70 -14.09 -5.72
C GLU A 3 20.75 -14.34 -7.24
N GLU A 4 19.73 -14.96 -7.84
CA GLU A 4 19.72 -15.30 -9.27
C GLU A 4 19.35 -14.13 -10.18
N LEU A 5 18.67 -13.11 -9.68
CA LEU A 5 18.35 -11.88 -10.45
C LEU A 5 19.45 -10.81 -10.35
N LEU A 6 20.33 -10.91 -9.35
CA LEU A 6 21.46 -10.01 -9.11
C LEU A 6 22.77 -10.53 -9.73
N GLY A 7 22.74 -11.67 -10.43
CA GLY A 7 23.93 -12.43 -10.84
C GLY A 7 24.89 -11.74 -11.81
N ASP A 8 24.55 -10.57 -12.36
CA ASP A 8 25.49 -9.80 -13.18
C ASP A 8 25.26 -8.27 -13.16
N LYS A 9 24.18 -7.75 -12.56
CA LYS A 9 23.82 -6.33 -12.67
C LYS A 9 24.37 -5.47 -11.52
N LEU A 10 25.02 -4.36 -11.84
CA LEU A 10 25.44 -3.33 -10.88
C LEU A 10 24.21 -2.62 -10.32
N SER A 11 23.88 -2.85 -9.04
CA SER A 11 22.70 -2.26 -8.42
C SER A 11 23.06 -1.16 -7.42
N ALA A 12 22.37 -0.02 -7.46
CA ALA A 12 22.46 1.00 -6.42
C ALA A 12 21.09 1.37 -5.85
N LEU A 13 21.01 1.42 -4.53
CA LEU A 13 19.84 1.83 -3.75
C LEU A 13 20.08 3.23 -3.17
N ALA A 14 19.24 4.20 -3.51
CA ALA A 14 19.42 5.57 -3.01
C ALA A 14 18.11 6.17 -2.48
N ILE A 15 18.21 6.81 -1.31
CA ILE A 15 17.09 7.50 -0.65
C ILE A 15 17.44 8.98 -0.53
N TYR A 16 16.64 9.83 -1.16
CA TYR A 16 16.83 11.27 -1.07
C TYR A 16 16.35 11.82 0.27
N LYS A 17 17.28 12.36 1.07
CA LYS A 17 17.04 12.95 2.39
C LYS A 17 17.33 14.46 2.46
N GLY A 18 17.19 15.17 1.33
CA GLY A 18 17.32 16.63 1.26
C GLY A 18 18.66 17.15 0.73
N SER A 19 19.76 16.40 0.86
CA SER A 19 21.06 16.76 0.27
C SER A 19 21.30 16.01 -1.05
N ILE A 20 21.46 16.77 -2.13
CA ILE A 20 21.69 16.24 -3.47
C ILE A 20 23.10 15.63 -3.58
N LYS A 21 24.12 16.28 -3.01
CA LYS A 21 25.50 15.78 -3.05
C LYS A 21 25.62 14.42 -2.38
N THR A 22 25.05 14.25 -1.20
CA THR A 22 25.09 12.97 -0.48
C THR A 22 24.32 11.88 -1.22
N PHE A 23 23.25 12.24 -1.94
CA PHE A 23 22.47 11.30 -2.73
C PHE A 23 23.31 10.72 -3.88
N PHE A 24 23.97 11.58 -4.67
CA PHE A 24 24.83 11.13 -5.77
C PHE A 24 26.10 10.42 -5.28
N GLN A 25 26.71 10.88 -4.18
CA GLN A 25 27.83 10.16 -3.58
C GLN A 25 27.45 8.75 -3.13
N ALA A 26 26.25 8.56 -2.58
CA ALA A 26 25.77 7.23 -2.18
C ALA A 26 25.54 6.30 -3.38
N ILE A 27 25.13 6.84 -4.53
CA ILE A 27 24.99 6.08 -5.78
C ILE A 27 26.37 5.73 -6.33
N ALA A 28 27.25 6.73 -6.49
CA ALA A 28 28.60 6.54 -7.00
C ALA A 28 29.37 5.49 -6.19
N TYR A 29 29.28 5.55 -4.86
CA TYR A 29 29.92 4.55 -3.99
C TYR A 29 29.41 3.13 -4.22
N GLN A 30 28.10 2.94 -4.41
CA GLN A 30 27.51 1.62 -4.66
C GLN A 30 27.80 1.09 -6.05
N LEU A 31 27.92 1.97 -7.04
CA LEU A 31 28.29 1.63 -8.42
C LEU A 31 29.80 1.56 -8.64
N ASN A 32 30.60 1.78 -7.58
CA ASN A 32 32.06 1.82 -7.63
C ASN A 32 32.61 2.87 -8.61
N CYS A 33 31.92 4.01 -8.73
CA CYS A 33 32.35 5.15 -9.55
C CYS A 33 33.30 6.07 -8.76
N PRO A 34 34.29 6.69 -9.42
CA PRO A 34 35.15 7.71 -8.79
C PRO A 34 34.33 8.86 -8.20
N THR A 35 34.67 9.28 -6.97
CA THR A 35 34.05 10.45 -6.32
C THR A 35 35.02 11.62 -6.12
N HIS A 36 36.27 11.43 -6.50
CA HIS A 36 37.36 12.42 -6.43
C HIS A 36 37.99 12.51 -7.82
N ASP A 37 38.52 13.70 -8.14
CA ASP A 37 39.32 13.89 -9.35
C ASP A 37 40.75 13.34 -9.18
N ASP A 38 41.56 13.40 -10.24
CA ASP A 38 42.96 12.96 -10.24
C ASP A 38 43.85 13.70 -9.23
N ASN A 39 43.38 14.83 -8.68
CA ASN A 39 44.07 15.62 -7.66
C ASN A 39 43.49 15.38 -6.24
N ASP A 40 42.74 14.30 -6.04
CA ASP A 40 42.07 13.92 -4.79
C ASP A 40 41.04 14.96 -4.27
N LYS A 41 40.54 15.83 -5.16
CA LYS A 41 39.51 16.81 -4.82
C LYS A 41 38.13 16.21 -5.06
N ALA A 42 37.24 16.38 -4.08
CA ALA A 42 35.88 15.85 -4.17
C ALA A 42 35.12 16.45 -5.37
N LEU A 43 34.52 15.58 -6.17
CA LEU A 43 33.74 15.97 -7.35
C LEU A 43 32.53 16.84 -6.97
N THR A 44 32.16 17.75 -7.88
CA THR A 44 30.93 18.53 -7.79
C THR A 44 29.71 17.65 -8.06
N VAL A 45 28.51 18.15 -7.76
CA VAL A 45 27.27 17.39 -8.04
C VAL A 45 27.13 17.08 -9.52
N ASP A 46 27.44 18.04 -10.39
CA ASP A 46 27.29 17.85 -11.83
C ASP A 46 28.36 16.91 -12.39
N ALA A 47 29.61 17.00 -11.90
CA ALA A 47 30.64 16.02 -12.24
C ALA A 47 30.29 14.60 -11.76
N LEU A 48 29.68 14.46 -10.58
CA LEU A 48 29.20 13.15 -10.10
C LEU A 48 28.09 12.58 -10.99
N LYS A 49 27.16 13.41 -11.49
CA LYS A 49 26.10 12.96 -12.40
C LYS A 49 26.67 12.42 -13.71
N GLU A 50 27.63 13.15 -14.29
CA GLU A 50 28.31 12.76 -15.52
C GLU A 50 29.12 11.48 -15.32
N GLU A 51 29.90 11.40 -14.23
CA GLU A 51 30.70 10.21 -13.92
C GLU A 51 29.83 8.97 -13.74
N ILE A 52 28.71 9.09 -13.02
CA ILE A 52 27.75 7.99 -12.87
C ILE A 52 27.16 7.61 -14.22
N LEU A 53 26.80 8.58 -15.06
CA LEU A 53 26.21 8.33 -16.38
C LEU A 53 27.18 7.59 -17.32
N VAL A 54 28.46 7.98 -17.33
CA VAL A 54 29.49 7.35 -18.17
C VAL A 54 29.82 5.93 -17.71
N ASN A 55 29.81 5.68 -16.40
CA ASN A 55 30.11 4.36 -15.81
C ASN A 55 28.87 3.46 -15.67
N SER A 56 27.67 3.94 -16.04
CA SER A 56 26.44 3.17 -15.98
C SER A 56 25.94 2.82 -17.38
N GLY A 57 25.38 1.62 -17.54
CA GLY A 57 24.81 1.19 -18.81
C GLY A 57 23.67 0.19 -18.61
N GLU A 58 23.44 -0.66 -19.61
CA GLU A 58 22.35 -1.66 -19.62
C GLU A 58 22.41 -2.67 -18.46
N ASN A 59 23.59 -2.83 -17.88
CA ASN A 59 23.84 -3.72 -16.76
C ASN A 59 23.63 -3.04 -15.39
N THR A 60 23.22 -1.78 -15.36
CA THR A 60 23.02 -1.01 -14.13
C THR A 60 21.54 -0.96 -13.77
N VAL A 61 21.23 -1.15 -12.48
CA VAL A 61 19.89 -1.03 -11.91
C VAL A 61 19.90 0.01 -10.79
N LEU A 62 19.06 1.02 -10.90
CA LEU A 62 18.84 2.01 -9.85
C LEU A 62 17.52 1.74 -9.13
N ILE A 63 17.58 1.59 -7.81
CA ILE A 63 16.42 1.36 -6.97
C ILE A 63 16.18 2.58 -6.08
N LEU A 64 15.00 3.18 -6.21
CA LEU A 64 14.61 4.43 -5.55
C LEU A 64 13.36 4.20 -4.67
N PRO A 65 13.53 3.87 -3.37
CA PRO A 65 12.42 3.51 -2.49
C PRO A 65 11.40 4.63 -2.20
N GLU A 66 11.80 5.89 -2.37
CA GLU A 66 10.97 7.06 -2.04
C GLU A 66 10.89 8.05 -3.22
N ALA A 67 10.37 7.58 -4.36
CA ALA A 67 10.38 8.34 -5.60
C ALA A 67 9.63 9.70 -5.53
N LYS A 68 8.62 9.81 -4.66
CA LYS A 68 7.87 11.06 -4.43
C LYS A 68 8.76 12.22 -3.94
N ARG A 69 9.89 11.92 -3.27
CA ARG A 69 10.79 12.96 -2.72
C ARG A 69 11.81 13.47 -3.73
N LEU A 70 11.96 12.82 -4.88
CA LEU A 70 12.96 13.20 -5.88
C LEU A 70 12.67 14.62 -6.39
N THR A 71 13.69 15.48 -6.39
CA THR A 71 13.58 16.84 -6.93
C THR A 71 13.51 16.80 -8.46
N THR A 72 13.03 17.87 -9.08
CA THR A 72 12.95 17.94 -10.55
C THR A 72 14.30 17.74 -11.23
N SER A 73 15.40 18.26 -10.65
CA SER A 73 16.75 18.03 -11.18
C SER A 73 17.17 16.56 -11.16
N ILE A 74 16.80 15.80 -10.11
CA ILE A 74 17.10 14.36 -10.06
C ILE A 74 16.24 13.61 -11.07
N ARG A 75 14.98 14.03 -11.27
CA ARG A 75 14.08 13.42 -12.25
C ARG A 75 14.62 13.58 -13.67
N TYR A 76 15.00 14.78 -14.10
CA TYR A 76 15.62 14.97 -15.43
C TYR A 76 16.90 14.14 -15.61
N TRP A 77 17.74 14.04 -14.58
CA TRP A 77 18.92 13.18 -14.66
C TRP A 77 18.57 11.69 -14.80
N LEU A 78 17.45 11.22 -14.22
CA LEU A 78 16.99 9.84 -14.39
C LEU A 78 16.46 9.56 -15.81
N GLU A 79 15.87 10.56 -16.47
CA GLU A 79 15.51 10.52 -17.90
C GLU A 79 16.75 10.25 -18.77
N ASP A 80 17.87 10.95 -18.49
CA ASP A 80 19.15 10.74 -19.18
C ASP A 80 19.70 9.33 -18.90
N MET A 81 19.62 8.86 -17.66
CA MET A 81 20.07 7.51 -17.28
C MET A 81 19.25 6.41 -17.96
N MET A 82 17.92 6.57 -18.04
CA MET A 82 17.04 5.64 -18.76
C MET A 82 17.37 5.61 -20.26
N SER A 83 17.66 6.78 -20.84
CA SER A 83 18.09 6.91 -22.23
C SER A 83 19.44 6.25 -22.50
N ALA A 84 20.33 6.20 -21.50
CA ALA A 84 21.60 5.46 -21.54
C ALA A 84 21.45 3.94 -21.32
N GLY A 85 20.22 3.44 -21.14
CA GLY A 85 19.92 2.01 -20.98
C GLY A 85 19.85 1.53 -19.53
N VAL A 86 20.00 2.42 -18.54
CA VAL A 86 19.94 2.05 -17.12
C VAL A 86 18.51 1.68 -16.72
N SER A 87 18.35 0.55 -16.04
CA SER A 87 17.04 0.13 -15.53
C SER A 87 16.72 0.87 -14.23
N VAL A 88 15.68 1.72 -14.22
CA VAL A 88 15.26 2.48 -13.04
C VAL A 88 14.00 1.88 -12.42
N VAL A 89 14.06 1.58 -11.12
CA VAL A 89 12.94 1.04 -10.33
C VAL A 89 12.57 2.04 -9.23
N CYS A 90 11.39 2.63 -9.35
CA CYS A 90 10.87 3.63 -8.42
C CYS A 90 9.74 3.04 -7.58
N PHE A 91 9.81 3.23 -6.26
CA PHE A 91 8.70 2.92 -5.36
C PHE A 91 8.03 4.21 -4.88
N ALA A 92 6.71 4.25 -4.96
CA ALA A 92 5.89 5.35 -4.48
C ALA A 92 4.56 4.82 -3.92
N VAL A 93 3.98 5.56 -2.97
CA VAL A 93 2.62 5.27 -2.43
C VAL A 93 1.54 5.54 -3.49
N ALA A 94 1.78 6.52 -4.35
CA ALA A 94 0.95 6.86 -5.49
C ALA A 94 1.86 7.44 -6.57
N ASN A 95 1.59 7.11 -7.84
CA ASN A 95 2.33 7.65 -8.97
C ASN A 95 2.18 9.19 -9.00
N PRO A 96 3.29 9.96 -8.98
CA PRO A 96 3.24 11.42 -9.09
C PRO A 96 2.68 11.93 -10.43
N GLY A 97 2.63 11.10 -11.48
CA GLY A 97 2.00 11.41 -12.77
C GLY A 97 2.65 12.57 -13.52
N LYS A 98 3.98 12.70 -13.46
CA LYS A 98 4.76 13.79 -14.09
C LYS A 98 6.19 13.38 -14.39
N ASP A 99 6.86 14.12 -15.29
CA ASP A 99 8.27 13.93 -15.65
C ASP A 99 8.56 12.45 -16.01
N ILE A 100 9.70 11.89 -15.59
CA ILE A 100 10.07 10.47 -15.77
C ILE A 100 8.93 9.48 -15.52
N PHE A 101 8.01 9.76 -14.58
CA PHE A 101 6.98 8.81 -14.17
C PHE A 101 5.90 8.59 -15.24
N LEU A 102 5.84 9.43 -16.28
CA LEU A 102 4.94 9.25 -17.42
C LEU A 102 5.45 8.18 -18.40
N GLU A 103 6.77 7.97 -18.46
CA GLU A 103 7.40 7.01 -19.38
C GLU A 103 7.65 5.65 -18.73
N MET A 104 7.62 5.59 -17.40
CA MET A 104 7.83 4.36 -16.64
C MET A 104 6.61 3.44 -16.69
N LEU A 105 6.86 2.12 -16.73
CA LEU A 105 5.81 1.12 -16.54
C LEU A 105 5.27 1.20 -15.10
N GLU A 106 3.97 1.43 -14.96
CA GLU A 106 3.30 1.42 -13.67
C GLU A 106 2.86 0.00 -13.30
N ILE A 107 3.31 -0.45 -12.12
CA ILE A 107 2.89 -1.72 -11.53
C ILE A 107 2.23 -1.42 -10.19
N GLU A 108 0.91 -1.59 -10.14
CA GLU A 108 0.16 -1.47 -8.88
C GLU A 108 0.33 -2.74 -8.04
N LEU A 109 0.77 -2.58 -6.79
CA LEU A 109 0.87 -3.67 -5.84
C LEU A 109 -0.43 -3.78 -5.04
N ASP A 110 -1.13 -4.89 -5.23
CA ASP A 110 -2.26 -5.24 -4.38
C ASP A 110 -1.83 -5.49 -2.94
N LEU A 111 -2.73 -5.14 -2.01
CA LEU A 111 -2.57 -5.55 -0.62
C LEU A 111 -2.47 -7.08 -0.53
N PRO A 112 -1.64 -7.64 0.35
CA PRO A 112 -1.55 -9.09 0.52
C PRO A 112 -2.91 -9.66 0.95
N SER A 113 -3.22 -10.88 0.50
CA SER A 113 -4.47 -11.56 0.87
C SER A 113 -4.47 -11.93 2.36
N ASP A 114 -5.66 -12.12 2.92
CA ASP A 114 -5.83 -12.60 4.29
C ASP A 114 -5.12 -13.95 4.53
N ARG A 115 -5.02 -14.79 3.50
CA ARG A 115 -4.26 -16.05 3.57
C ARG A 115 -2.75 -15.78 3.71
N ALA A 116 -2.20 -14.86 2.92
CA ALA A 116 -0.79 -14.50 3.01
C ALA A 116 -0.45 -13.88 4.38
N ILE A 117 -1.35 -13.07 4.95
CA ILE A 117 -1.19 -12.54 6.30
C ILE A 117 -1.14 -13.66 7.34
N ARG A 118 -2.05 -14.64 7.23
CA ARG A 118 -2.06 -15.82 8.11
C ARG A 118 -0.74 -16.60 8.03
N GLU A 119 -0.24 -16.85 6.83
CA GLU A 119 1.05 -17.50 6.60
C GLU A 119 2.20 -16.71 7.27
N VAL A 120 2.20 -15.37 7.17
CA VAL A 120 3.17 -14.51 7.85
C VAL A 120 3.07 -14.60 9.38
N MET A 121 1.86 -14.66 9.92
CA MET A 121 1.62 -14.81 11.37
C MET A 121 2.12 -16.17 11.87
N GLU A 122 1.81 -17.25 11.15
CA GLU A 122 2.26 -18.61 11.47
C GLU A 122 3.79 -18.72 11.42
N ALA A 123 4.42 -18.20 10.36
CA ALA A 123 5.87 -18.18 10.23
C ALA A 123 6.56 -17.37 11.34
N GLU A 124 5.98 -16.25 11.75
CA GLU A 124 6.52 -15.45 12.86
C GLU A 124 6.32 -16.14 14.22
N ALA A 125 5.18 -16.82 14.43
CA ALA A 125 4.93 -17.58 15.65
C ALA A 125 5.92 -18.74 15.79
N GLN A 126 6.17 -19.48 14.70
CA GLN A 126 7.18 -20.53 14.63
C GLN A 126 8.58 -19.98 14.91
N ARG A 127 8.96 -18.86 14.28
CA ARG A 127 10.26 -18.20 14.51
C ARG A 127 10.48 -17.83 15.97
N GLN A 128 9.41 -17.47 16.68
CA GLN A 128 9.47 -17.10 18.08
C GLN A 128 9.27 -18.27 19.05
N GLY A 129 9.07 -19.50 18.55
CA GLY A 129 8.76 -20.68 19.36
C GLY A 129 7.41 -20.57 20.09
N LEU A 130 6.49 -19.74 19.60
CA LEU A 130 5.15 -19.58 20.16
C LEU A 130 4.24 -20.63 19.52
N GLN A 131 3.71 -21.54 20.33
CA GLN A 131 2.63 -22.43 19.89
C GLN A 131 1.30 -21.66 19.98
N ILE A 132 0.79 -21.26 18.82
CA ILE A 132 -0.50 -20.58 18.71
C ILE A 132 -1.52 -21.51 18.04
N ASP A 133 -2.69 -21.64 18.67
CA ASP A 133 -3.78 -22.40 18.08
C ASP A 133 -4.45 -21.62 16.93
N LYS A 134 -5.05 -22.33 15.98
CA LYS A 134 -5.75 -21.75 14.83
C LYS A 134 -6.88 -20.82 15.25
N SER A 135 -7.58 -21.14 16.34
CA SER A 135 -8.65 -20.27 16.86
C SER A 135 -8.09 -18.93 17.32
N ARG A 136 -6.98 -18.95 18.08
CA ARG A 136 -6.34 -17.72 18.58
C ARG A 136 -5.76 -16.89 17.45
N LEU A 137 -5.20 -17.53 16.42
CA LEU A 137 -4.68 -16.83 15.26
C LEU A 137 -5.80 -16.14 14.45
N ALA A 138 -6.97 -16.76 14.35
CA ALA A 138 -8.15 -16.16 13.71
C ALA A 138 -8.68 -14.92 14.47
N GLU A 139 -8.56 -14.89 15.80
CA GLU A 139 -8.90 -13.69 16.61
C GLU A 139 -7.90 -12.55 16.40
N LEU A 140 -6.61 -12.87 16.23
CA LEU A 140 -5.56 -11.87 16.07
C LEU A 140 -5.47 -11.31 14.65
N GLN A 141 -5.86 -12.09 13.63
CA GLN A 141 -5.74 -11.70 12.23
C GLN A 141 -6.49 -10.40 11.87
N PRO A 142 -7.74 -10.17 12.32
CA PRO A 142 -8.43 -8.90 12.08
C PRO A 142 -7.70 -7.68 12.66
N LEU A 143 -6.91 -7.86 13.73
CA LEU A 143 -6.11 -6.78 14.33
C LEU A 143 -4.96 -6.37 13.41
N ALA A 144 -4.41 -7.31 12.63
CA ALA A 144 -3.32 -7.05 11.69
C ALA A 144 -3.81 -6.43 10.37
N GLY A 145 -5.06 -6.69 10.00
CA GLY A 145 -5.60 -6.36 8.68
C GLY A 145 -4.75 -6.97 7.55
N ARG A 146 -4.60 -6.25 6.45
CA ARG A 146 -3.78 -6.67 5.28
C ARG A 146 -2.34 -6.15 5.34
N ASN A 147 -1.76 -6.02 6.54
CA ASN A 147 -0.40 -5.52 6.74
C ASN A 147 0.54 -6.57 7.36
N PRO A 148 1.54 -7.09 6.61
CA PRO A 148 2.47 -8.10 7.10
C PRO A 148 3.34 -7.65 8.28
N MET A 149 3.66 -6.35 8.37
CA MET A 149 4.47 -5.82 9.47
C MET A 149 3.67 -5.76 10.78
N LEU A 150 2.40 -5.35 10.70
CA LEU A 150 1.51 -5.39 11.86
C LEU A 150 1.22 -6.82 12.31
N ALA A 151 1.05 -7.75 11.36
CA ALA A 151 0.89 -9.17 11.65
C ALA A 151 2.04 -9.72 12.51
N ARG A 152 3.29 -9.42 12.14
CA ARG A 152 4.46 -9.81 12.93
C ARG A 152 4.49 -9.15 14.32
N LYS A 153 4.13 -7.87 14.39
CA LYS A 153 4.06 -7.13 15.66
C LYS A 153 3.03 -7.71 16.62
N ILE A 154 1.86 -8.10 16.12
CA ILE A 154 0.80 -8.70 16.94
C ILE A 154 1.24 -10.04 17.53
N ILE A 155 1.90 -10.90 16.73
CA ILE A 155 2.45 -12.16 17.25
C ILE A 155 3.54 -11.91 18.30
N LYS A 156 4.41 -10.92 18.10
CA LYS A 156 5.37 -10.49 19.14
C LYS A 156 4.68 -10.06 20.43
N ASN A 157 3.64 -9.25 20.32
CA ASN A 157 2.87 -8.77 21.46
C ASN A 157 2.16 -9.92 22.19
N GLU A 158 1.61 -10.88 21.45
CA GLU A 158 0.96 -12.07 22.02
C GLU A 158 1.93 -12.89 22.86
N LYS A 159 3.18 -13.11 22.37
CA LYS A 159 4.22 -13.79 23.15
C LYS A 159 4.57 -13.05 24.44
N LEU A 160 4.54 -11.71 24.42
CA LEU A 160 4.80 -10.86 25.58
C LEU A 160 3.59 -10.72 26.52
N GLY A 161 2.45 -11.34 26.19
CA GLY A 161 1.21 -11.22 26.97
C GLY A 161 0.55 -9.84 26.89
N LEU A 162 0.92 -9.02 25.92
CA LEU A 162 0.40 -7.66 25.73
C LEU A 162 -0.92 -7.73 24.92
N LYS A 163 -2.05 -7.55 25.58
CA LYS A 163 -3.37 -7.50 24.92
C LYS A 163 -3.55 -6.17 24.18
N GLN A 164 -3.76 -6.25 22.87
CA GLN A 164 -4.25 -5.12 22.07
C GLN A 164 -5.76 -5.25 21.89
N ASP A 165 -6.54 -4.51 22.67
CA ASP A 165 -8.02 -4.55 22.63
C ASP A 165 -8.64 -3.72 21.50
N LYS A 166 -7.83 -3.03 20.68
CA LYS A 166 -8.32 -2.18 19.58
C LYS A 166 -7.72 -2.61 18.24
N PRO A 167 -8.55 -3.01 17.27
CA PRO A 167 -8.11 -3.19 15.89
C PRO A 167 -7.61 -1.84 15.34
N GLU A 168 -6.38 -1.77 14.82
CA GLU A 168 -5.89 -0.59 14.10
C GLU A 168 -6.59 -0.41 12.74
N HIS A 169 -7.21 -1.48 12.22
CA HIS A 169 -8.03 -1.45 11.03
C HIS A 169 -9.43 -2.01 11.30
N THR A 170 -10.42 -1.14 11.28
CA THR A 170 -11.82 -1.55 11.16
C THR A 170 -12.06 -1.99 9.73
N GLN A 171 -12.01 -3.30 9.48
CA GLN A 171 -12.48 -3.87 8.22
C GLN A 171 -13.99 -3.64 8.15
N TYR A 172 -14.40 -2.67 7.31
CA TYR A 172 -15.80 -2.39 7.07
C TYR A 172 -16.42 -3.57 6.31
N VAL A 173 -17.16 -4.42 7.01
CA VAL A 173 -18.06 -5.35 6.34
C VAL A 173 -19.11 -4.52 5.61
N VAL A 174 -19.21 -4.69 4.29
CA VAL A 174 -20.18 -3.97 3.47
C VAL A 174 -21.56 -4.57 3.73
N ILE A 175 -22.24 -4.12 4.79
CA ILE A 175 -23.57 -4.59 5.24
C ILE A 175 -24.70 -4.10 4.30
N MET A 176 -24.40 -3.18 3.39
CA MET A 176 -25.38 -2.52 2.50
C MET A 176 -26.25 -3.50 1.67
N PRO A 177 -25.72 -4.59 1.07
CA PRO A 177 -26.53 -5.53 0.28
C PRO A 177 -27.60 -6.22 1.13
N ILE A 178 -27.29 -6.57 2.38
CA ILE A 178 -28.22 -7.22 3.31
C ILE A 178 -29.37 -6.27 3.67
N LEU A 179 -29.06 -5.00 3.94
CA LEU A 179 -30.07 -3.98 4.24
C LEU A 179 -31.00 -3.71 3.06
N ILE A 180 -30.45 -3.68 1.83
CA ILE A 180 -31.26 -3.49 0.61
C ILE A 180 -32.19 -4.68 0.38
N ALA A 181 -31.71 -5.92 0.57
CA ALA A 181 -32.53 -7.12 0.44
C ALA A 181 -33.70 -7.13 1.44
N LEU A 182 -33.44 -6.75 2.69
CA LEU A 182 -34.48 -6.64 3.72
C LEU A 182 -35.52 -5.56 3.39
N LEU A 183 -35.10 -4.40 2.86
CA LEU A 183 -36.04 -3.36 2.41
C LEU A 183 -36.90 -3.81 1.23
N MET A 184 -36.33 -4.52 0.27
CA MET A 184 -37.06 -5.07 -0.87
C MET A 184 -38.12 -6.10 -0.43
N SER A 185 -37.86 -6.88 0.62
CA SER A 185 -38.83 -7.84 1.16
C SER A 185 -40.14 -7.15 1.61
N PHE A 186 -40.06 -5.94 2.20
CA PHE A 186 -41.24 -5.15 2.55
C PHE A 186 -41.97 -4.59 1.33
N GLY A 187 -41.23 -4.33 0.23
CA GLY A 187 -41.82 -4.00 -1.07
C GLY A 187 -42.68 -5.15 -1.60
N ILE A 188 -42.20 -6.39 -1.49
CA ILE A 188 -42.96 -7.58 -1.89
C ILE A 188 -44.23 -7.74 -1.04
N ILE A 189 -44.13 -7.57 0.29
CA ILE A 189 -45.30 -7.63 1.20
C ILE A 189 -46.35 -6.59 0.81
N ARG A 190 -45.92 -5.38 0.42
CA ARG A 190 -46.82 -4.33 -0.07
C ARG A 190 -47.54 -4.75 -1.36
N PHE A 191 -46.83 -5.35 -2.32
CA PHE A 191 -47.43 -5.84 -3.57
C PHE A 191 -48.42 -6.98 -3.33
N ILE A 192 -48.10 -7.91 -2.41
CA ILE A 192 -49.02 -8.97 -2.01
C ILE A 192 -50.29 -8.37 -1.40
N GLY A 193 -50.17 -7.40 -0.49
CA GLY A 193 -51.31 -6.71 0.11
C GLY A 193 -52.21 -6.01 -0.92
N MET A 194 -51.63 -5.44 -1.98
CA MET A 194 -52.38 -4.89 -3.11
C MET A 194 -53.10 -5.99 -3.90
N GLY A 195 -52.39 -7.08 -4.23
CA GLY A 195 -52.94 -8.20 -5.01
C GLY A 195 -54.03 -8.98 -4.28
N THR A 196 -53.96 -9.10 -2.95
CA THR A 196 -54.96 -9.82 -2.14
C THR A 196 -56.06 -8.91 -1.58
N GLY A 197 -56.07 -7.62 -1.92
CA GLY A 197 -57.02 -6.64 -1.37
C GLY A 197 -56.89 -6.37 0.13
N ASN A 198 -55.80 -6.83 0.76
CA ASN A 198 -55.56 -6.68 2.20
C ASN A 198 -54.91 -5.33 2.48
N LYS A 199 -55.74 -4.35 2.87
CA LYS A 199 -55.30 -2.99 3.20
C LYS A 199 -54.25 -2.96 4.32
N SER A 200 -54.33 -3.86 5.30
CA SER A 200 -53.38 -3.91 6.42
C SER A 200 -51.98 -4.30 5.96
N LEU A 201 -51.84 -5.31 5.09
CA LEU A 201 -50.54 -5.71 4.53
C LEU A 201 -49.94 -4.62 3.63
N TYR A 202 -50.79 -3.98 2.83
CA TYR A 202 -50.37 -2.88 1.95
C TYR A 202 -49.81 -1.69 2.75
N ILE A 203 -50.55 -1.27 3.79
CA ILE A 203 -50.15 -0.16 4.66
C ILE A 203 -48.89 -0.52 5.44
N PHE A 204 -48.84 -1.72 6.05
CA PHE A 204 -47.69 -2.16 6.82
C PHE A 204 -46.41 -2.25 5.98
N GLY A 205 -46.45 -2.90 4.82
CA GLY A 205 -45.30 -2.98 3.91
C GLY A 205 -44.85 -1.60 3.42
N GLY A 206 -45.80 -0.71 3.13
CA GLY A 206 -45.51 0.67 2.70
C GLY A 206 -44.85 1.52 3.79
N VAL A 207 -45.39 1.50 5.02
CA VAL A 207 -44.86 2.29 6.14
C VAL A 207 -43.46 1.81 6.53
N THR A 208 -43.26 0.49 6.64
CA THR A 208 -41.95 -0.08 7.01
C THR A 208 -40.88 0.21 5.95
N LEU A 209 -41.22 0.18 4.66
CA LEU A 209 -40.31 0.53 3.57
C LEU A 209 -39.88 2.00 3.62
N VAL A 210 -40.83 2.93 3.84
CA VAL A 210 -40.52 4.37 3.95
C VAL A 210 -39.71 4.68 5.20
N ALA A 211 -40.05 4.08 6.34
CA ALA A 211 -39.30 4.22 7.58
C ALA A 211 -37.85 3.69 7.41
N GLY A 212 -37.70 2.53 6.79
CA GLY A 212 -36.40 1.93 6.51
C GLY A 212 -35.54 2.75 5.54
N MET A 213 -36.12 3.33 4.49
CA MET A 213 -35.42 4.26 3.60
C MET A 213 -34.98 5.54 4.31
N THR A 214 -35.84 6.10 5.17
CA THR A 214 -35.51 7.28 5.98
C THR A 214 -34.33 6.99 6.92
N LEU A 215 -34.35 5.84 7.59
CA LEU A 215 -33.24 5.39 8.46
C LEU A 215 -31.94 5.19 7.67
N LYS A 216 -32.01 4.60 6.47
CA LYS A 216 -30.85 4.45 5.58
C LYS A 216 -30.26 5.82 5.20
N GLN A 217 -31.11 6.78 4.84
CA GLN A 217 -30.68 8.13 4.45
C GLN A 217 -30.07 8.90 5.62
N LEU A 218 -30.66 8.83 6.81
CA LEU A 218 -30.09 9.41 8.04
C LEU A 218 -28.76 8.75 8.42
N GLY A 219 -28.65 7.42 8.26
CA GLY A 219 -27.42 6.66 8.47
C GLY A 219 -26.29 7.05 7.51
N SER A 220 -26.60 7.25 6.21
CA SER A 220 -25.61 7.70 5.24
C SER A 220 -25.12 9.14 5.51
N VAL A 221 -26.00 10.01 6.02
CA VAL A 221 -25.64 11.40 6.37
C VAL A 221 -24.70 11.45 7.59
N ARG A 222 -24.88 10.58 8.58
CA ARG A 222 -23.94 10.45 9.71
C ARG A 222 -22.60 9.82 9.30
N GLY A 223 -22.59 8.87 8.36
CA GLY A 223 -21.36 8.27 7.82
C GLY A 223 -20.49 9.25 7.03
N ALA A 224 -21.08 10.22 6.35
CA ALA A 224 -20.36 11.24 5.57
C ALA A 224 -19.61 12.27 6.44
N ARG A 225 -19.97 12.45 7.72
CA ARG A 225 -19.32 13.42 8.62
C ARG A 225 -17.98 12.98 9.20
N LYS A 226 -17.54 11.74 8.97
CA LYS A 226 -16.26 11.21 9.50
C LYS A 226 -15.11 11.22 8.48
N ARG A 227 -15.18 12.11 7.48
CA ARG A 227 -14.05 12.51 6.63
C ARG A 227 -13.76 14.01 6.79
N LEU A 228 -13.31 14.41 7.97
CA LEU A 228 -12.63 15.69 8.16
C LEU A 228 -11.46 15.44 9.13
N GLY A 229 -10.41 14.87 8.57
CA GLY A 229 -9.03 15.11 9.01
C GLY A 229 -8.36 15.90 7.89
N GLN A 230 -8.63 17.20 7.87
CA GLN A 230 -7.53 18.16 7.76
C GLN A 230 -6.94 18.29 9.17
#